data_AF-U7GZD6-F1
#
_entry.id   AF-U7GZD6-F1
#
_cell.length_a   1.000
_cell.length_b   1.000
_cell.length_c   1.000
_cell.angle_alpha   90.00
_cell.angle_beta   90.00
_cell.angle_gamma   90.00
#
_symmetry.space_group_name_H-M   'P 1'
#
loop_
_entity.id
_entity.type
_entity.pdbx_description
1 polymer ?
#
loop_
_entity_poly.entity_id
_entity_poly.type
_entity_poly.pdbx_seq_one_letter_code
_entity_poly.pdbx_strand_id
1 'polypeptide(L)'
;MKNAEMALHRILKFCQLMIALLWIYQGLFPKFIFQVADEKVLWQFIHIPTSYITDMIVLSGIAEIIFGSLFLFIKHQYLHYLNLLGLTLLLLCVLLIYPDRIYQAFNPVVMNLGLGSLSVIALWCIDAQKVKPE
;
A
#
# COMPACT_ATOMS: atom_id res chain seq x y z
N MET A 1 6.10 -14.53 29.46
CA MET A 1 6.17 -13.14 28.94
C MET A 1 7.09 -13.04 27.71
N LYS A 2 8.38 -13.38 27.80
CA LYS A 2 9.35 -13.30 26.67
C LYS A 2 8.91 -13.97 25.36
N ASN A 3 8.25 -15.14 25.43
CA ASN A 3 7.74 -15.83 24.23
C ASN A 3 6.59 -15.08 23.53
N ALA A 4 5.75 -14.38 24.28
CA ALA A 4 4.64 -13.60 23.74
C ALA A 4 5.15 -12.34 23.04
N GLU A 5 6.14 -11.64 23.62
CA GLU A 5 6.81 -10.50 23.00
C GLU A 5 7.53 -10.90 21.69
N MET A 6 8.21 -12.06 21.69
CA MET A 6 8.84 -12.59 20.47
C MET A 6 7.81 -12.98 19.40
N ALA A 7 6.63 -13.47 19.77
CA ALA A 7 5.55 -13.73 18.83
C ALA A 7 5.02 -12.42 18.24
N LEU A 8 4.74 -11.42 19.07
CA LEU A 8 4.23 -10.11 18.64
C LEU A 8 5.18 -9.40 17.67
N HIS A 9 6.47 -9.42 17.95
CA HIS A 9 7.49 -8.86 17.05
C HIS A 9 7.61 -9.61 15.72
N ARG A 10 7.43 -10.94 15.72
CA ARG A 10 7.40 -11.75 14.49
C ARG A 10 6.18 -11.42 13.64
N ILE A 11 5.00 -11.30 14.25
CA ILE A 11 3.76 -10.92 13.56
C ILE A 11 3.91 -9.52 12.96
N LEU A 12 4.40 -8.55 13.74
CA LEU A 12 4.62 -7.19 13.25
C LEU A 12 5.56 -7.15 12.04
N LYS A 13 6.72 -7.82 12.13
CA LYS A 13 7.67 -7.91 11.01
C LYS A 13 7.06 -8.56 9.78
N PHE A 14 6.27 -9.61 9.95
CA PHE A 14 5.61 -10.29 8.84
C PHE A 14 4.58 -9.38 8.16
N CYS A 15 3.76 -8.68 8.94
CA CYS A 15 2.79 -7.71 8.41
C CYS A 15 3.50 -6.60 7.60
N GLN A 16 4.57 -6.03 8.15
CA GLN A 16 5.36 -4.99 7.48
C GLN A 16 6.03 -5.51 6.20
N LEU A 17 6.58 -6.73 6.22
CA LEU A 17 7.15 -7.37 5.05
C LEU A 17 6.11 -7.56 3.94
N MET A 18 4.92 -8.06 4.28
CA MET A 18 3.85 -8.25 3.30
C MET A 18 3.35 -6.94 2.72
N ILE A 19 3.16 -5.91 3.56
CA ILE A 19 2.79 -4.56 3.09
C ILE A 19 3.87 -4.02 2.14
N ALA A 20 5.15 -4.14 2.51
CA ALA A 20 6.27 -3.69 1.68
C ALA A 20 6.28 -4.39 0.31
N LEU A 21 6.19 -5.72 0.29
CA LEU A 21 6.20 -6.50 -0.94
C LEU A 21 5.04 -6.13 -1.86
N LEU A 22 3.85 -5.91 -1.30
CA LEU A 22 2.65 -5.58 -2.09
C LEU A 22 2.72 -4.16 -2.67
N TRP A 23 3.23 -3.17 -1.91
CA TRP A 23 3.48 -1.82 -2.44
C TRP A 23 4.56 -1.80 -3.51
N ILE A 24 5.66 -2.52 -3.29
CA ILE A 24 6.73 -2.64 -4.28
C ILE A 24 6.19 -3.30 -5.55
N TYR A 25 5.36 -4.33 -5.43
CA TYR A 25 4.75 -4.99 -6.58
C TYR A 25 3.83 -4.04 -7.36
N GLN A 26 2.97 -3.28 -6.67
CA GLN A 26 2.09 -2.28 -7.26
C GLN A 26 2.86 -1.16 -7.97
N GLY A 27 3.99 -0.71 -7.42
CA GLY A 27 4.80 0.32 -8.09
C GLY A 27 5.67 -0.23 -9.23
N LEU A 28 6.15 -1.46 -9.11
CA LEU A 28 7.12 -2.02 -10.06
C LEU A 28 6.45 -2.60 -11.31
N PHE A 29 5.47 -3.48 -11.14
CA PHE A 29 4.92 -4.21 -12.28
C PHE A 29 4.04 -3.34 -13.17
N PRO A 30 2.90 -2.80 -12.69
CA PRO A 30 1.98 -2.08 -13.57
C PRO A 30 2.51 -0.72 -14.00
N LYS A 31 3.29 -0.02 -13.16
CA LYS A 31 3.77 1.34 -13.43
C LYS A 31 5.16 1.37 -14.05
N PHE A 32 6.16 0.74 -13.43
CA PHE A 32 7.54 0.83 -13.90
C PHE A 32 7.81 -0.05 -15.13
N ILE A 33 7.41 -1.33 -15.09
CA ILE A 33 7.72 -2.32 -16.14
C ILE A 33 6.71 -2.26 -17.29
N PHE A 34 5.42 -2.39 -16.99
CA PHE A 34 4.40 -2.61 -18.03
C PHE A 34 3.67 -1.34 -18.49
N GLN A 35 3.74 -0.24 -17.72
CA GLN A 35 3.08 1.04 -18.01
C GLN A 35 1.66 0.84 -18.58
N VAL A 36 0.84 0.11 -17.82
CA VAL A 36 -0.46 -0.39 -18.28
C VAL A 36 -1.35 0.76 -18.76
N ALA A 37 -2.16 0.50 -19.78
CA ALA A 37 -3.06 1.52 -20.36
C ALA A 37 -3.97 2.18 -19.31
N ASP A 38 -4.41 1.42 -18.30
CA ASP A 38 -5.25 1.90 -17.21
C ASP A 38 -4.60 3.05 -16.41
N GLU A 39 -3.28 3.02 -16.22
CA GLU A 39 -2.53 4.11 -15.57
C GLU A 39 -2.50 5.37 -16.43
N LYS A 40 -2.39 5.23 -17.76
CA LYS A 40 -2.39 6.39 -18.68
C LYS A 40 -3.71 7.13 -18.63
N VAL A 41 -4.83 6.40 -18.57
CA VAL A 41 -6.17 6.99 -18.46
C VAL A 41 -6.33 7.78 -17.16
N LEU A 42 -5.75 7.30 -16.05
CA LEU A 42 -5.76 8.00 -14.77
C LEU A 42 -5.10 9.39 -14.86
N TRP A 43 -3.95 9.48 -15.50
CA TRP A 43 -3.27 10.77 -15.68
C TRP A 43 -3.94 11.68 -16.71
N GLN A 44 -4.57 11.10 -17.74
CA GLN A 44 -5.40 11.86 -18.69
C GLN A 44 -6.64 12.45 -18.02
N PHE A 45 -7.26 11.72 -17.08
CA PHE A 45 -8.40 12.21 -16.30
C PHE A 45 -8.04 13.45 -15.48
N ILE A 46 -6.78 13.55 -15.02
CA ILE A 46 -6.24 14.69 -14.28
C ILE A 46 -5.79 15.83 -15.23
N HIS A 47 -6.05 15.71 -16.55
CA HIS A 47 -5.70 16.68 -17.58
C HIS A 47 -4.19 16.96 -17.70
N ILE A 48 -3.34 15.98 -17.36
CA ILE A 48 -1.89 16.10 -17.57
C ILE A 48 -1.57 15.99 -19.07
N PRO A 49 -0.68 16.84 -19.61
CA PRO A 49 -0.28 16.76 -21.02
C PRO A 49 0.34 15.40 -21.36
N THR A 50 -0.04 14.84 -22.51
CA THR A 50 0.37 13.50 -22.96
C THR A 50 1.88 13.29 -22.96
N SER A 51 2.66 14.36 -23.15
CA SER A 51 4.13 14.34 -23.10
C SER A 51 4.70 13.94 -21.74
N TYR A 52 3.99 14.23 -20.64
CA TYR A 52 4.46 13.98 -19.26
C TYR A 52 3.80 12.77 -18.60
N ILE A 53 2.79 12.16 -19.23
CA ILE A 53 2.02 11.06 -18.62
C ILE A 53 2.93 9.89 -18.25
N THR A 54 3.81 9.48 -19.17
CA THR A 54 4.73 8.36 -18.93
C THR A 54 5.65 8.65 -17.74
N ASP A 55 6.20 9.86 -17.65
CA ASP A 55 7.09 10.27 -16.57
C ASP A 55 6.34 10.29 -15.22
N MET A 56 5.08 10.73 -15.21
CA MET A 56 4.24 10.74 -14.00
C MET A 56 3.87 9.33 -13.52
N ILE A 57 3.60 8.39 -14.44
CA ILE A 57 3.38 6.98 -14.10
C ILE A 57 4.62 6.40 -13.44
N VAL A 58 5.79 6.60 -14.05
CA VAL A 58 7.06 6.10 -13.52
C VAL A 58 7.37 6.73 -12.17
N LEU A 59 7.18 8.04 -12.02
CA LEU A 59 7.39 8.74 -10.75
C LEU A 59 6.47 8.22 -9.65
N SER A 60 5.19 7.97 -9.96
CA SER A 60 4.25 7.35 -9.04
C SER A 60 4.68 5.94 -8.64
N GLY A 61 5.12 5.12 -9.60
CA GLY A 61 5.63 3.78 -9.32
C GLY A 61 6.86 3.79 -8.42
N ILE A 62 7.79 4.72 -8.65
CA ILE A 62 8.96 4.91 -7.78
C ILE A 62 8.53 5.34 -6.37
N ALA A 63 7.57 6.27 -6.25
CA ALA A 63 7.05 6.69 -4.95
C ALA A 63 6.46 5.51 -4.17
N GLU A 64 5.74 4.62 -4.84
CA GLU A 64 5.16 3.41 -4.24
C GLU A 64 6.23 2.40 -3.79
N ILE A 65 7.27 2.19 -4.60
CA ILE A 65 8.40 1.32 -4.25
C ILE A 65 9.15 1.87 -3.03
N ILE A 66 9.41 3.18 -3.01
CA ILE A 66 10.04 3.86 -1.86
C ILE A 66 9.15 3.70 -0.64
N PHE A 67 7.84 3.98 -0.76
CA PHE A 67 6.89 3.87 0.34
C PHE A 67 6.80 2.45 0.90
N GLY A 68 6.73 1.43 0.04
CA GLY A 68 6.81 0.03 0.43
C GLY A 68 8.12 -0.31 1.13
N SER A 69 9.25 0.19 0.62
CA SER A 69 10.57 -0.05 1.21
C SER A 69 10.71 0.56 2.61
N LEU A 70 10.05 1.70 2.89
CA LEU A 70 10.05 2.31 4.22
C LEU A 70 9.51 1.37 5.30
N PHE A 71 8.55 0.49 4.98
CA PHE A 71 8.02 -0.49 5.93
C PHE A 71 9.05 -1.53 6.40
N LEU A 72 10.13 -1.75 5.64
CA LEU A 72 11.19 -2.68 6.03
C LEU A 72 12.11 -2.10 7.10
N PHE A 73 12.23 -0.77 7.17
CA PHE A 73 13.16 -0.07 8.05
C PHE A 73 12.48 0.65 9.22
N ILE A 74 11.25 1.13 9.02
CA ILE A 74 10.56 2.01 9.96
C ILE A 74 9.37 1.31 10.60
N LYS A 75 9.39 1.22 11.93
CA LYS A 75 8.30 0.64 12.74
C LYS A 75 7.42 1.69 13.40
N HIS A 76 6.99 2.68 12.62
CA HIS A 76 6.24 3.80 13.16
C HIS A 76 4.75 3.68 12.84
N GLN A 77 3.88 3.93 13.83
CA GLN A 77 2.42 3.91 13.68
C GLN A 77 1.91 4.84 12.55
N TYR A 78 2.54 6.00 12.38
CA TYR A 78 2.21 6.94 11.29
C TYR A 78 2.38 6.33 9.89
N LEU A 79 3.31 5.40 9.70
CA LEU A 79 3.50 4.75 8.41
C LEU A 79 2.27 3.87 8.05
N HIS A 80 1.71 3.19 9.05
CA HIS A 80 0.49 2.41 8.91
C HIS A 80 -0.75 3.29 8.64
N TYR A 81 -0.87 4.44 9.31
CA TYR A 81 -1.94 5.41 9.02
C TYR A 81 -1.81 5.98 7.61
N LEU A 82 -0.60 6.34 7.19
CA LEU A 82 -0.35 6.83 5.83
C LEU A 82 -0.67 5.75 4.78
N ASN A 83 -0.40 4.48 5.09
CA ASN A 83 -0.79 3.37 4.24
C ASN A 83 -2.30 3.23 4.12
N LEU A 84 -3.06 3.31 5.22
CA LEU A 84 -4.53 3.27 5.16
C LEU A 84 -5.09 4.43 4.34
N LEU A 85 -4.54 5.63 4.49
CA LEU A 85 -4.91 6.80 3.71
C LEU A 85 -4.58 6.60 2.23
N GLY A 86 -3.38 6.14 1.90
CA GLY A 86 -2.91 5.90 0.54
C GLY A 86 -3.75 4.84 -0.19
N LEU A 87 -4.04 3.72 0.47
CA LEU A 87 -4.92 2.67 -0.05
C LEU A 87 -6.34 3.19 -0.31
N THR A 88 -6.88 4.00 0.60
CA THR A 88 -8.21 4.61 0.43
C THR A 88 -8.24 5.57 -0.76
N LEU A 89 -7.21 6.42 -0.89
CA LEU A 89 -7.11 7.38 -1.99
C LEU A 89 -6.95 6.67 -3.34
N LEU A 90 -6.08 5.67 -3.42
CA LEU A 90 -5.90 4.85 -4.62
C LEU A 90 -7.20 4.14 -5.01
N LEU A 91 -7.89 3.56 -4.04
CA LEU A 91 -9.17 2.92 -4.29
C LEU A 91 -10.19 3.91 -4.84
N LEU A 92 -10.34 5.09 -4.22
CA LEU A 92 -11.26 6.12 -4.71
C LEU A 92 -10.92 6.57 -6.14
N CYS A 93 -9.64 6.79 -6.45
CA CYS A 93 -9.21 7.12 -7.82
C CYS A 93 -9.63 6.04 -8.82
N VAL A 94 -9.38 4.76 -8.49
CA VAL A 94 -9.76 3.64 -9.37
C VAL A 94 -11.27 3.53 -9.51
N LEU A 95 -12.05 3.77 -8.45
CA LEU A 95 -13.51 3.73 -8.50
C LEU A 95 -14.10 4.85 -9.37
N LEU A 96 -13.50 6.03 -9.36
CA LEU A 96 -13.95 7.16 -10.17
C LEU A 96 -13.70 6.94 -11.66
N ILE A 97 -12.59 6.30 -12.01
CA ILE A 97 -12.19 6.09 -13.41
C ILE A 97 -12.75 4.78 -13.96
N TYR A 98 -12.75 3.72 -13.14
CA TYR A 98 -13.16 2.38 -13.51
C TYR A 98 -14.10 1.78 -12.45
N PRO A 99 -15.36 2.25 -12.36
CA PRO A 99 -16.33 1.70 -11.42
C PRO A 99 -16.55 0.20 -11.65
N ASP A 100 -16.36 -0.28 -12.88
CA ASP A 100 -16.50 -1.69 -13.25
C ASP A 100 -15.52 -2.64 -12.56
N ARG A 101 -14.44 -2.14 -11.97
CA ARG A 101 -13.43 -2.97 -11.31
C ARG A 101 -13.91 -3.56 -9.99
N ILE A 102 -15.00 -3.07 -9.39
CA ILE A 102 -15.47 -3.54 -8.07
C ILE A 102 -16.11 -4.92 -8.10
N TYR A 103 -16.74 -5.33 -9.19
CA TYR A 103 -17.42 -6.63 -9.29
C TYR A 103 -16.56 -7.72 -9.95
N GLN A 104 -15.30 -7.41 -10.25
CA GLN A 104 -14.36 -8.42 -10.75
C GLN A 104 -13.89 -9.35 -9.64
N ALA A 105 -13.61 -10.63 -9.97
CA ALA A 105 -13.24 -11.66 -9.01
C ALA A 105 -11.97 -11.31 -8.19
N PHE A 106 -11.06 -10.52 -8.77
CA PHE A 106 -9.88 -9.95 -8.11
C PHE A 106 -9.94 -8.42 -8.19
N ASN A 107 -10.83 -7.84 -7.39
CA ASN A 107 -11.06 -6.41 -7.40
C ASN A 107 -10.05 -5.63 -6.52
N PRO A 108 -9.87 -4.33 -6.77
CA PRO A 108 -9.06 -3.45 -5.93
C PRO A 108 -9.56 -3.39 -4.48
N VAL A 109 -10.86 -3.57 -4.22
CA VAL A 109 -11.45 -3.46 -2.88
C VAL A 109 -10.90 -4.56 -1.96
N VAL A 110 -10.91 -5.81 -2.40
CA VAL A 110 -10.42 -6.98 -1.66
C VAL A 110 -8.92 -6.83 -1.39
N MET A 111 -8.15 -6.35 -2.37
CA MET A 111 -6.72 -6.10 -2.18
C MET A 111 -6.46 -4.99 -1.13
N ASN A 112 -7.16 -3.86 -1.22
CA ASN A 112 -7.02 -2.75 -0.27
C ASN A 112 -7.45 -3.15 1.15
N LEU A 113 -8.54 -3.91 1.30
CA LEU A 113 -8.95 -4.45 2.60
C LEU A 113 -7.93 -5.44 3.16
N GLY A 114 -7.34 -6.28 2.31
CA GLY A 114 -6.26 -7.19 2.68
C GLY A 114 -5.05 -6.44 3.26
N LEU A 115 -4.47 -5.49 2.51
CA LEU A 115 -3.36 -4.67 3.01
C LEU A 115 -3.75 -3.82 4.22
N GLY A 116 -4.95 -3.25 4.21
CA GLY A 116 -5.48 -2.45 5.31
C GLY A 116 -5.55 -3.26 6.61
N SER A 117 -6.04 -4.50 6.55
CA SER A 117 -6.12 -5.39 7.70
C SER A 117 -4.75 -5.72 8.29
N LEU A 118 -3.73 -5.96 7.44
CA LEU A 118 -2.34 -6.15 7.88
C LEU A 118 -1.80 -4.91 8.61
N SER A 119 -2.17 -3.72 8.14
CA SER A 119 -1.78 -2.46 8.79
C SER A 119 -2.45 -2.29 10.16
N VAL A 120 -3.73 -2.65 10.28
CA VAL A 120 -4.45 -2.63 11.56
C VAL A 120 -3.87 -3.64 12.55
N ILE A 121 -3.56 -4.86 12.11
CA ILE A 121 -2.91 -5.87 12.94
C ILE A 121 -1.55 -5.37 13.43
N ALA A 122 -0.76 -4.73 12.54
CA ALA A 122 0.52 -4.14 12.91
C ALA A 122 0.37 -3.02 13.95
N LEU A 123 -0.64 -2.15 13.83
CA LEU A 123 -0.94 -1.12 14.83
C LEU A 123 -1.28 -1.73 16.19
N TRP A 124 -2.15 -2.75 16.23
CA TRP A 124 -2.44 -3.47 17.48
C TRP A 124 -1.19 -4.11 18.09
N CYS A 125 -0.29 -4.66 17.25
CA CYS A 125 0.98 -5.20 17.73
C CYS A 125 1.90 -4.14 18.31
N ILE A 126 1.90 -2.93 17.76
CA ILE A 126 2.69 -1.80 18.26
C ILE A 126 2.11 -1.30 19.59
N ASP A 127 0.80 -1.17 19.70
CA ASP A 127 0.15 -0.70 20.92
C ASP A 127 0.28 -1.70 22.06
N ALA A 128 0.15 -3.00 21.78
CA ALA A 128 0.40 -4.06 22.76
C ALA A 128 1.86 -4.10 23.27
N GLN A 129 2.83 -3.58 22.51
CA GLN A 129 4.22 -3.43 22.99
C GLN A 129 4.44 -2.18 23.85
N LYS A 130 3.58 -1.16 23.72
CA LYS A 130 3.67 0.08 24.54
C LYS A 130 3.10 -0.12 25.94
N VAL A 131 2.10 -0.98 26.09
CA VAL A 131 1.53 -1.33 27.40
C VAL A 131 2.51 -2.24 28.12
N LYS A 132 3.34 -1.67 29.01
CA LYS A 132 4.16 -2.46 29.94
C LYS A 132 3.24 -3.34 30.79
N PRO A 133 3.49 -4.65 30.92
CA PRO A 133 2.85 -5.42 31.97
C PRO A 133 3.37 -4.88 33.30
N GLU A 134 2.46 -4.39 34.14
CA GLU A 134 2.73 -4.10 35.56
C GLU A 134 3.13 -5.37 36.32
#